data_AF-A0A962DVN3-F1
#
_entry.id   AF-A0A962DVN3-F1
#
_cell.length_a   1.000
_cell.length_b   1.000
_cell.length_c   1.000
_cell.angle_alpha   90.00
_cell.angle_beta   90.00
_cell.angle_gamma   90.00
#
_symmetry.space_group_name_H-M   'P 1'
#
loop_
_entity.id
_entity.type
_entity.pdbx_description
1 polymer ?
#
loop_
_entity_poly.entity_id
_entity_poly.type
_entity_poly.pdbx_seq_one_letter_code
_entity_poly.pdbx_strand_id
1 'polypeptide(L)'
;GTSFGAHMWKGADGALNQHIFKVVFDEQSVSKPYLRYAINQKLDELIAGAQGGVGLRHVTKSKFQKTEIAFPAFAEQKQIANKLDELLAQVDSIKARLDAIPAILKRFRQTVLAAAVSGRLTEDWRGESSYQESDGLNVPTSWHIVTVGDIAQVKGGKRLPKGKSLVSFNTGFPYIRAGQLKDGTVNPTDQLYLTPEVQESISRYIVE
;
A
#
# COMPACT_ATOMS: atom_id res chain seq x y z
N GLY A 1 -11.93 -10.90 -2.56
CA GLY A 1 -12.34 -10.99 -3.98
C GLY A 1 -12.11 -12.40 -4.44
N THR A 2 -13.11 -13.04 -5.03
CA THR A 2 -13.01 -14.39 -5.59
C THR A 2 -12.04 -14.35 -6.77
N SER A 3 -10.94 -15.11 -6.73
CA SER A 3 -10.04 -15.22 -7.87
C SER A 3 -10.71 -16.05 -8.95
N PHE A 4 -11.09 -15.41 -10.05
CA PHE A 4 -11.45 -16.13 -11.28
C PHE A 4 -10.18 -16.68 -11.90
N GLY A 5 -10.20 -17.96 -12.29
CA GLY A 5 -9.13 -18.58 -13.05
C GLY A 5 -8.93 -20.06 -12.76
N ALA A 6 -8.07 -20.67 -13.56
CA ALA A 6 -7.54 -22.00 -13.34
C ALA A 6 -6.39 -21.95 -12.31
N HIS A 7 -6.50 -22.83 -11.33
CA HIS A 7 -5.54 -22.96 -10.24
C HIS A 7 -5.07 -24.41 -10.11
N MET A 8 -3.83 -24.59 -9.67
CA MET A 8 -3.29 -25.91 -9.36
C MET A 8 -3.40 -26.16 -7.86
N TRP A 9 -4.23 -27.12 -7.48
CA TRP A 9 -4.25 -27.64 -6.11
C TRP A 9 -3.00 -28.48 -5.85
N LYS A 10 -2.28 -28.18 -4.75
CA LYS A 10 -1.06 -28.89 -4.32
C LYS A 10 -1.20 -29.51 -2.91
N GLY A 11 -2.39 -29.43 -2.32
CA GLY A 11 -2.67 -29.95 -0.97
C GLY A 11 -3.12 -31.42 -0.99
N ALA A 12 -3.48 -31.92 0.19
CA ALA A 12 -4.11 -33.23 0.35
C ALA A 12 -5.49 -33.30 -0.32
N ASP A 13 -6.09 -34.49 -0.35
CA ASP A 13 -7.42 -34.70 -0.93
C ASP A 13 -8.45 -33.73 -0.34
N GLY A 14 -9.33 -33.22 -1.22
CA GLY A 14 -10.32 -32.21 -0.85
C GLY A 14 -11.57 -32.28 -1.71
N ALA A 15 -12.69 -31.87 -1.12
CA ALA A 15 -13.97 -31.71 -1.82
C ALA A 15 -14.10 -30.30 -2.41
N LEU A 16 -14.84 -30.17 -3.52
CA LEU A 16 -15.04 -28.91 -4.23
C LEU A 16 -16.42 -28.30 -3.91
N ASN A 17 -16.49 -26.97 -3.83
CA ASN A 17 -17.74 -26.21 -3.80
C ASN A 17 -18.47 -26.29 -5.16
N GLN A 18 -19.80 -26.07 -5.18
CA GLN A 18 -20.64 -26.10 -6.38
C GLN A 18 -20.22 -25.17 -7.53
N HIS A 19 -19.41 -24.13 -7.25
CA HIS A 19 -18.91 -23.18 -8.27
C HIS A 19 -17.48 -23.47 -8.74
N ILE A 20 -16.89 -24.61 -8.35
CA ILE A 20 -15.53 -25.01 -8.73
C ILE A 20 -15.59 -26.28 -9.60
N PHE A 21 -14.91 -26.26 -10.73
CA PHE A 21 -14.80 -27.42 -11.61
C PHE A 21 -13.44 -28.11 -11.44
N LYS A 22 -13.45 -29.44 -11.32
CA LYS A 22 -12.25 -30.26 -11.49
C LYS A 22 -12.03 -30.50 -12.98
N VAL A 23 -10.83 -30.20 -13.46
CA VAL A 23 -10.41 -30.56 -14.83
C VAL A 23 -9.58 -31.84 -14.75
N VAL A 24 -9.98 -32.85 -15.50
CA VAL A 24 -9.31 -34.15 -15.58
C VAL A 24 -8.85 -34.35 -17.02
N PHE A 25 -7.59 -34.75 -17.20
CA PHE A 25 -6.92 -34.90 -18.48
C PHE A 25 -5.81 -35.94 -18.35
N ASP A 26 -5.31 -36.41 -19.49
CA ASP A 26 -4.16 -37.31 -19.54
C ASP A 26 -2.85 -36.52 -19.40
N GLU A 27 -2.11 -36.78 -18.32
CA GLU A 27 -0.85 -36.10 -18.03
C GLU A 27 0.31 -36.54 -18.95
N GLN A 28 0.13 -37.61 -19.72
CA GLN A 28 1.12 -38.03 -20.73
C GLN A 28 1.06 -37.17 -22.00
N SER A 29 -0.11 -36.58 -22.29
CA SER A 29 -0.34 -35.75 -23.48
C SER A 29 -0.53 -34.26 -23.16
N VAL A 30 -0.84 -33.91 -21.91
CA VAL A 30 -1.13 -32.53 -21.50
C VAL A 30 -0.25 -32.10 -20.32
N SER A 31 0.54 -31.05 -20.52
CA SER A 31 1.29 -30.41 -19.45
C SER A 31 0.34 -29.59 -18.57
N LYS A 32 0.23 -29.96 -17.28
CA LYS A 32 -0.63 -29.29 -16.30
C LYS A 32 -0.33 -27.79 -16.13
N PRO A 33 0.94 -27.35 -16.01
CA PRO A 33 1.26 -25.91 -15.99
C PRO A 33 0.84 -25.20 -17.28
N TYR A 34 1.07 -25.81 -18.45
CA TYR A 34 0.66 -25.25 -19.74
C TYR A 34 -0.85 -25.06 -19.82
N LEU A 35 -1.62 -26.11 -19.48
CA LEU A 35 -3.08 -26.05 -19.51
C LEU A 35 -3.62 -24.94 -18.61
N ARG A 36 -3.03 -24.75 -17.41
CA ARG A 36 -3.36 -23.62 -16.54
C ARG A 36 -3.13 -22.29 -17.25
N TYR A 37 -1.98 -22.10 -17.89
CA TYR A 37 -1.67 -20.86 -18.60
C TYR A 37 -2.60 -20.62 -19.81
N ALA A 38 -2.85 -21.65 -20.60
CA ALA A 38 -3.72 -21.58 -21.77
C ALA A 38 -5.17 -21.21 -21.38
N ILE A 39 -5.70 -21.79 -20.29
CA ILE A 39 -7.03 -21.42 -19.77
C ILE A 39 -7.03 -19.99 -19.23
N ASN A 40 -6.01 -19.61 -18.45
CA ASN A 40 -5.95 -18.27 -17.86
C ASN A 40 -5.72 -17.16 -18.89
N GLN A 41 -5.16 -17.47 -20.06
CA GLN A 41 -5.11 -16.54 -21.20
C GLN A 41 -6.52 -16.11 -21.65
N LYS A 42 -7.52 -16.97 -21.48
CA LYS A 42 -8.92 -16.73 -21.87
C LYS A 42 -9.76 -16.13 -20.76
N LEU A 43 -9.14 -15.69 -19.65
CA LEU A 43 -9.87 -15.26 -18.46
C LEU A 43 -10.81 -14.10 -18.74
N ASP A 44 -10.39 -13.09 -19.49
CA ASP A 44 -11.22 -11.92 -19.79
C ASP A 44 -12.46 -12.31 -20.61
N GLU A 45 -12.31 -13.20 -21.59
CA GLU A 45 -13.41 -13.75 -22.39
C GLU A 45 -14.38 -14.58 -21.53
N LEU A 46 -13.82 -15.40 -20.63
CA LEU A 46 -14.59 -16.21 -19.69
C LEU A 46 -15.40 -15.31 -18.75
N ILE A 47 -14.78 -14.29 -18.17
CA ILE A 47 -15.40 -13.29 -17.27
C ILE A 47 -16.47 -12.47 -18.01
N ALA A 48 -16.22 -12.06 -19.25
CA ALA A 48 -17.12 -11.21 -20.02
C ALA A 48 -18.49 -11.86 -20.28
N GLY A 49 -18.55 -13.19 -20.41
CA GLY A 49 -19.82 -13.92 -20.47
C GLY A 49 -20.06 -14.83 -19.27
N ALA A 50 -19.53 -14.47 -18.11
CA ALA A 50 -19.91 -15.07 -16.84
C ALA A 50 -21.29 -14.55 -16.40
N GLN A 51 -22.09 -15.40 -15.76
CA GLN A 51 -23.44 -15.08 -15.29
C GLN A 51 -23.43 -14.70 -13.81
N GLY A 52 -24.38 -13.87 -13.37
CA GLY A 52 -24.56 -13.46 -11.96
C GLY A 52 -24.38 -11.96 -11.71
N GLY A 53 -24.78 -11.51 -10.52
CA GLY A 53 -24.75 -10.10 -10.11
C GLY A 53 -23.35 -9.57 -9.79
N VAL A 54 -23.25 -8.28 -9.49
CA VAL A 54 -22.00 -7.52 -9.23
C VAL A 54 -21.08 -8.18 -8.18
N GLY A 55 -21.62 -8.99 -7.27
CA GLY A 55 -20.85 -9.66 -6.21
C GLY A 55 -20.38 -11.11 -6.49
N LEU A 56 -21.02 -11.85 -7.40
CA LEU A 56 -20.74 -13.27 -7.66
C LEU A 56 -21.02 -13.60 -9.13
N ARG A 57 -20.00 -13.43 -9.96
CA ARG A 57 -20.01 -13.96 -11.34
C ARG A 57 -19.61 -15.45 -11.31
N HIS A 58 -20.03 -16.22 -12.28
CA HIS A 58 -19.54 -17.60 -12.46
C HIS A 58 -19.57 -17.98 -13.93
N VAL A 59 -18.63 -18.84 -14.34
CA VAL A 59 -18.60 -19.42 -15.67
C VAL A 59 -19.39 -20.72 -15.63
N THR A 60 -20.32 -20.90 -16.57
CA THR A 60 -21.07 -22.17 -16.67
C THR A 60 -20.17 -23.26 -17.23
N LYS A 61 -20.39 -24.52 -16.83
CA LYS A 61 -19.63 -25.68 -17.34
C LYS A 61 -19.65 -25.74 -18.88
N SER A 62 -20.82 -25.50 -19.48
CA SER A 62 -21.00 -25.50 -20.94
C SER A 62 -20.13 -24.46 -21.63
N LYS A 63 -20.05 -23.23 -21.09
CA LYS A 63 -19.18 -22.18 -21.65
C LYS A 63 -17.70 -22.54 -21.49
N PHE A 64 -17.31 -23.04 -20.32
CA PHE A 64 -15.94 -23.47 -20.06
C PHE A 64 -15.49 -24.59 -21.02
N GLN A 65 -16.34 -25.58 -21.29
CA GLN A 65 -16.04 -26.67 -22.21
C GLN A 65 -15.89 -26.23 -23.68
N LYS A 66 -16.49 -25.11 -24.06
CA LYS A 66 -16.40 -24.53 -25.42
C LYS A 66 -15.26 -23.55 -25.58
N THR A 67 -14.47 -23.31 -24.53
CA THR A 67 -13.34 -22.38 -24.60
C THR A 67 -12.23 -22.98 -25.45
N GLU A 68 -11.94 -22.34 -26.57
CA GLU A 68 -10.86 -22.74 -27.46
C GLU A 68 -9.52 -22.29 -26.90
N ILE A 69 -8.56 -23.21 -26.84
CA ILE A 69 -7.18 -22.95 -26.40
C ILE A 69 -6.21 -23.49 -27.44
N ALA A 70 -5.04 -22.87 -27.54
CA ALA A 70 -3.95 -23.44 -28.32
C ALA A 70 -3.49 -24.77 -27.69
N PHE A 71 -3.12 -25.74 -28.53
CA PHE A 71 -2.74 -27.08 -28.09
C PHE A 71 -1.55 -27.62 -28.92
N PRO A 72 -0.32 -27.16 -28.63
CA PRO A 72 0.88 -27.60 -29.33
C PRO A 72 1.32 -28.99 -28.87
N ALA A 73 2.38 -29.52 -29.48
CA ALA A 73 2.96 -30.81 -29.10
C ALA A 73 3.44 -30.80 -27.64
N PHE A 74 3.38 -31.94 -26.96
CA PHE A 74 3.67 -32.04 -25.52
C PHE A 74 5.04 -31.48 -25.10
N ALA A 75 6.07 -31.67 -25.93
CA ALA A 75 7.40 -31.10 -25.69
C ALA A 75 7.38 -29.56 -25.70
N GLU A 76 6.65 -28.97 -26.65
CA GLU A 76 6.49 -27.52 -26.78
C GLU A 76 5.64 -26.94 -25.62
N GLN A 77 4.58 -27.65 -25.20
CA GLN A 77 3.81 -27.27 -24.00
C GLN A 77 4.71 -27.12 -22.77
N LYS A 78 5.66 -28.04 -22.56
CA LYS A 78 6.63 -27.96 -21.46
C LYS A 78 7.58 -26.78 -21.61
N GLN A 79 8.10 -26.54 -22.83
CA GLN A 79 8.99 -25.39 -23.08
C GLN A 79 8.28 -24.06 -22.82
N ILE A 80 7.06 -23.89 -23.32
CA ILE A 80 6.24 -22.70 -23.09
C ILE A 80 5.98 -22.52 -21.60
N ALA A 81 5.53 -23.57 -20.91
CA ALA A 81 5.25 -23.51 -19.48
C ALA A 81 6.48 -23.10 -18.67
N ASN A 82 7.64 -23.69 -18.94
CA ASN A 82 8.88 -23.36 -18.26
C ASN A 82 9.26 -21.89 -18.48
N LYS A 83 9.10 -21.38 -19.71
CA LYS A 83 9.43 -19.99 -20.00
C LYS A 83 8.46 -19.03 -19.31
N LEU A 84 7.17 -19.37 -19.26
CA LEU A 84 6.16 -18.60 -18.52
C LEU A 84 6.45 -18.58 -17.02
N ASP A 85 6.79 -19.72 -16.42
CA ASP A 85 7.16 -19.81 -15.00
C ASP A 85 8.37 -18.93 -14.69
N GLU A 86 9.42 -18.96 -15.53
CA GLU A 86 10.61 -18.13 -15.39
C GLU A 86 10.27 -16.63 -15.45
N LEU A 87 9.50 -16.21 -16.46
CA LEU A 87 9.15 -14.81 -16.68
C LEU A 87 8.21 -14.28 -15.59
N LEU A 88 7.23 -15.07 -15.16
CA LEU A 88 6.30 -14.67 -14.09
C LEU A 88 7.02 -14.57 -12.75
N ALA A 89 7.95 -15.48 -12.45
CA ALA A 89 8.79 -15.38 -11.26
C ALA A 89 9.65 -14.11 -11.26
N GLN A 90 10.18 -13.70 -12.42
CA GLN A 90 10.90 -12.43 -12.55
C GLN A 90 9.98 -11.23 -12.31
N VAL A 91 8.76 -11.24 -12.86
CA VAL A 91 7.76 -10.19 -12.63
C VAL A 91 7.42 -10.08 -11.15
N ASP A 92 7.19 -11.20 -10.47
CA ASP A 92 6.86 -11.22 -9.04
C ASP A 92 8.02 -10.69 -8.19
N SER A 93 9.26 -11.03 -8.53
CA SER A 93 10.46 -10.49 -7.87
C SER A 93 10.59 -8.97 -8.05
N ILE A 94 10.35 -8.47 -9.27
CA ILE A 94 10.40 -7.03 -9.56
C ILE A 94 9.30 -6.29 -8.78
N LYS A 95 8.08 -6.83 -8.74
CA LYS A 95 6.98 -6.27 -7.95
C LYS A 95 7.32 -6.21 -6.47
N ALA A 96 7.83 -7.30 -5.89
CA ALA A 96 8.24 -7.33 -4.49
C ALA A 96 9.32 -6.28 -4.18
N ARG A 97 10.28 -6.07 -5.08
CA ARG A 97 11.29 -5.00 -4.94
C ARG A 97 10.68 -3.61 -5.01
N LEU A 98 9.75 -3.38 -5.94
CA LEU A 98 9.04 -2.10 -6.09
C LEU A 98 8.22 -1.78 -4.83
N ASP A 99 7.49 -2.76 -4.31
CA ASP A 99 6.66 -2.64 -3.10
C ASP A 99 7.50 -2.35 -1.84
N ALA A 100 8.78 -2.72 -1.84
CA ALA A 100 9.71 -2.42 -0.75
C ALA A 100 10.27 -0.99 -0.78
N ILE A 101 10.23 -0.29 -1.92
CA ILE A 101 10.82 1.05 -2.08
C ILE A 101 10.27 2.07 -1.06
N PRO A 102 8.95 2.18 -0.81
CA PRO A 102 8.43 3.15 0.14
C PRO A 102 9.00 3.00 1.55
N ALA A 103 9.18 1.77 2.03
CA ALA A 103 9.77 1.48 3.33
C ALA A 103 11.26 1.88 3.37
N ILE A 104 12.01 1.58 2.31
CA ILE A 104 13.42 1.98 2.17
C ILE A 104 13.54 3.51 2.18
N LEU A 105 12.71 4.22 1.40
CA LEU A 105 12.70 5.68 1.36
C LEU A 105 12.36 6.29 2.73
N LYS A 106 11.40 5.71 3.46
CA LYS A 106 11.07 6.15 4.81
C LYS A 106 12.25 6.02 5.76
N ARG A 107 12.92 4.87 5.78
CA ARG A 107 14.10 4.62 6.64
C ARG A 107 15.28 5.51 6.26
N PHE A 108 15.52 5.70 4.96
CA PHE A 108 16.56 6.60 4.47
C PHE A 108 16.32 8.02 4.94
N ARG A 109 15.10 8.56 4.76
CA ARG A 109 14.72 9.90 5.26
C ARG A 109 14.97 10.04 6.76
N GLN A 110 14.56 9.07 7.56
CA GLN A 110 14.81 9.08 9.01
C GLN A 110 16.30 9.06 9.35
N THR A 111 17.10 8.29 8.63
CA THR A 111 18.55 8.20 8.83
C THR A 111 19.25 9.51 8.47
N VAL A 112 18.88 10.12 7.34
CA VAL A 112 19.43 11.42 6.90
C VAL A 112 19.06 12.52 7.89
N LEU A 113 17.80 12.59 8.33
CA LEU A 113 17.38 13.56 9.34
C LEU A 113 18.15 13.37 10.64
N ALA A 114 18.25 12.13 11.13
CA ALA A 114 19.01 11.81 12.34
C ALA A 114 20.49 12.21 12.20
N ALA A 115 21.13 11.96 11.05
CA ALA A 115 22.50 12.38 10.79
C ALA A 115 22.65 13.91 10.72
N ALA A 116 21.68 14.61 10.13
CA ALA A 116 21.67 16.06 10.05
C ALA A 116 21.49 16.72 11.43
N VAL A 117 20.49 16.31 12.21
CA VAL A 117 20.17 16.90 13.53
C VAL A 117 21.10 16.42 14.65
N SER A 118 21.98 15.44 14.38
CA SER A 118 23.10 15.08 15.28
C SER A 118 24.42 15.73 14.90
N GLY A 119 24.44 16.55 13.84
CA GLY A 119 25.67 17.18 13.34
C GLY A 119 26.59 16.25 12.55
N ARG A 120 26.35 14.92 12.53
CA ARG A 120 27.14 13.91 11.79
C ARG A 120 27.25 14.18 10.29
N LEU A 121 26.20 14.73 9.66
CA LEU A 121 26.25 15.09 8.24
C LEU A 121 27.19 16.28 7.95
N THR A 122 27.58 17.04 8.99
CA THR A 122 28.40 18.26 8.88
C THR A 122 29.75 18.13 9.59
N GLU A 123 30.18 16.91 9.91
CA GLU A 123 31.39 16.66 10.70
C GLU A 123 32.65 17.20 10.02
N ASP A 124 32.82 16.94 8.71
CA ASP A 124 33.96 17.40 7.92
C ASP A 124 34.16 18.92 7.94
N TRP A 125 33.07 19.69 8.02
CA TRP A 125 33.13 21.16 8.11
C TRP A 125 33.59 21.64 9.50
N ARG A 126 33.35 20.86 10.56
CA ARG A 126 33.57 21.28 11.95
C ARG A 126 34.98 21.02 12.45
N GLY A 127 35.74 20.13 11.80
CA GLY A 127 37.16 19.88 12.09
C GLY A 127 37.45 19.14 13.42
N GLU A 128 36.79 19.49 14.52
CA GLU A 128 36.93 18.82 15.83
C GLU A 128 35.69 18.00 16.19
N SER A 129 35.87 16.69 16.29
CA SER A 129 34.85 15.67 16.58
C SER A 129 34.64 15.43 18.07
N SER A 130 34.53 16.49 18.89
CA SER A 130 34.11 16.29 20.28
C SER A 130 32.58 16.28 20.36
N TYR A 131 32.05 15.18 20.88
CA TYR A 131 30.63 14.94 21.03
C TYR A 131 30.24 14.87 22.51
N GLN A 132 29.03 15.32 22.82
CA GLN A 132 28.40 15.21 24.13
C GLN A 132 27.14 14.35 24.01
N GLU A 133 26.86 13.59 25.07
CA GLU A 133 25.69 12.72 25.15
C GLU A 133 24.74 13.18 26.27
N SER A 134 23.45 13.27 25.96
CA SER A 134 22.40 13.54 26.96
C SER A 134 21.07 12.97 26.47
N ASP A 135 20.40 12.18 27.31
CA ASP A 135 19.08 11.59 27.05
C ASP A 135 18.94 10.94 25.66
N GLY A 136 19.95 10.16 25.26
CA GLY A 136 20.00 9.47 23.96
C GLY A 136 20.31 10.36 22.75
N LEU A 137 20.58 11.66 22.95
CA LEU A 137 21.14 12.54 21.94
C LEU A 137 22.67 12.48 21.98
N ASN A 138 23.29 12.36 20.81
CA ASN A 138 24.73 12.47 20.63
C ASN A 138 25.02 13.59 19.62
N VAL A 139 25.50 14.73 20.10
CA VAL A 139 25.65 15.99 19.32
C VAL A 139 27.01 16.64 19.56
N PRO A 140 27.48 17.56 18.69
CA PRO A 140 28.74 18.26 18.92
C PRO A 140 28.76 19.02 20.25
N THR A 141 29.91 19.10 20.91
CA THR A 141 30.10 19.89 22.16
C THR A 141 29.80 21.38 21.99
N SER A 142 29.95 21.91 20.77
CA SER A 142 29.60 23.29 20.43
C SER A 142 28.09 23.58 20.45
N TRP A 143 27.24 22.55 20.50
CA TRP A 143 25.79 22.70 20.50
C TRP A 143 25.25 22.75 21.93
N HIS A 144 24.17 23.50 22.14
CA HIS A 144 23.50 23.54 23.44
C HIS A 144 22.30 22.60 23.40
N ILE A 145 22.19 21.73 24.41
CA ILE A 145 21.02 20.87 24.59
C ILE A 145 20.00 21.65 25.40
N VAL A 146 18.84 21.91 24.79
CA VAL A 146 17.72 22.63 25.39
C VAL A 146 16.45 21.83 25.19
N THR A 147 15.50 22.01 26.09
CA THR A 147 14.13 21.51 25.89
C THR A 147 13.38 22.41 24.93
N VAL A 148 12.33 21.89 24.28
CA VAL A 148 11.44 22.73 23.45
C VAL A 148 10.83 23.85 24.29
N GLY A 149 10.56 23.62 25.58
CA GLY A 149 10.02 24.64 26.49
C GLY A 149 10.97 25.80 26.78
N ASP A 150 12.29 25.59 26.66
CA ASP A 150 13.29 26.64 26.84
C ASP A 150 13.29 27.65 25.69
N ILE A 151 12.90 27.21 24.49
CA ILE A 151 12.97 28.02 23.25
C ILE A 151 11.60 28.29 22.61
N ALA A 152 10.54 27.63 23.06
CA ALA A 152 9.22 27.73 22.47
C ALA A 152 8.10 27.52 23.49
N GLN A 153 6.98 28.22 23.26
CA GLN A 153 5.74 28.00 24.01
C GLN A 153 4.91 26.90 23.35
N VAL A 154 4.66 25.81 24.08
CA VAL A 154 3.79 24.72 23.60
C VAL A 154 2.33 25.04 23.92
N LYS A 155 1.51 25.22 22.88
CA LYS A 155 0.05 25.43 22.99
C LYS A 155 -0.71 24.20 22.52
N GLY A 156 -1.78 23.84 23.22
CA GLY A 156 -2.66 22.73 22.84
C GLY A 156 -3.75 23.16 21.84
N GLY A 157 -4.41 22.18 21.23
CA GLY A 157 -5.64 22.38 20.45
C GLY A 157 -6.91 22.12 21.29
N LYS A 158 -8.08 22.51 20.77
CA LYS A 158 -9.38 22.26 21.42
C LYS A 158 -10.30 21.46 20.51
N ARG A 159 -10.91 20.41 21.06
CA ARG A 159 -11.99 19.68 20.39
C ARG A 159 -13.22 20.58 20.26
N LEU A 160 -13.95 20.43 19.16
CA LEU A 160 -15.25 21.08 18.93
C LEU A 160 -16.18 20.92 20.15
N PRO A 161 -16.76 22.01 20.68
CA PRO A 161 -17.71 21.97 21.80
C PRO A 161 -18.93 21.09 21.51
N LYS A 162 -19.52 20.51 22.57
CA LYS A 162 -20.70 19.64 22.44
C LYS A 162 -21.88 20.43 21.84
N GLY A 163 -22.54 19.84 20.85
CA GLY A 163 -23.71 20.44 20.18
C GLY A 163 -23.37 21.49 19.11
N LYS A 164 -22.09 21.75 18.84
CA LYS A 164 -21.65 22.59 17.72
C LYS A 164 -21.27 21.71 16.52
N SER A 165 -21.40 22.28 15.33
CA SER A 165 -21.11 21.61 14.05
C SER A 165 -20.14 22.45 13.23
N LEU A 166 -19.38 21.77 12.37
CA LEU A 166 -18.55 22.43 11.36
C LEU A 166 -19.36 22.65 10.08
N VAL A 167 -18.94 23.61 9.27
CA VAL A 167 -19.55 23.90 7.97
C VAL A 167 -18.58 23.59 6.83
N SER A 168 -19.11 23.26 5.65
CA SER A 168 -18.33 22.95 4.45
C SER A 168 -17.97 24.18 3.61
N PHE A 169 -18.68 25.30 3.77
CA PHE A 169 -18.35 26.56 3.11
C PHE A 169 -17.29 27.32 3.91
N ASN A 170 -16.46 28.08 3.20
CA ASN A 170 -15.35 28.80 3.79
C ASN A 170 -15.84 30.02 4.60
N THR A 171 -15.70 29.96 5.92
CA THR A 171 -16.01 31.08 6.84
C THR A 171 -14.78 31.93 7.17
N GLY A 172 -13.61 31.60 6.63
CA GLY A 172 -12.31 32.15 7.02
C GLY A 172 -11.64 31.43 8.20
N PHE A 173 -12.32 30.47 8.84
CA PHE A 173 -11.83 29.81 10.05
C PHE A 173 -11.66 28.29 9.85
N PRO A 174 -10.57 27.83 9.23
CA PRO A 174 -10.36 26.40 8.99
C PRO A 174 -10.17 25.63 10.30
N TYR A 175 -10.86 24.50 10.44
CA TYR A 175 -10.68 23.58 11.56
C TYR A 175 -9.77 22.41 11.15
N ILE A 176 -8.52 22.42 11.65
CA ILE A 176 -7.53 21.39 11.34
C ILE A 176 -7.79 20.15 12.19
N ARG A 177 -7.94 18.99 11.55
CA ARG A 177 -8.18 17.70 12.20
C ARG A 177 -6.95 16.79 12.09
N ALA A 178 -6.77 15.89 13.06
CA ALA A 178 -5.65 14.95 13.07
C ALA A 178 -5.51 14.13 11.77
N GLY A 179 -6.62 13.73 11.14
CA GLY A 179 -6.60 13.00 9.87
C GLY A 179 -6.05 13.77 8.66
N GLN A 180 -5.92 15.10 8.78
CA GLN A 180 -5.35 15.97 7.76
C GLN A 180 -3.82 16.08 7.87
N LEU A 181 -3.23 15.66 9.00
CA LEU A 181 -1.78 15.69 9.19
C LEU A 181 -1.15 14.52 8.42
N LYS A 182 -0.50 14.81 7.30
CA LYS A 182 0.15 13.81 6.44
C LYS A 182 1.43 14.35 5.85
N ASP A 183 2.46 13.49 5.77
CA ASP A 183 3.72 13.79 5.08
C ASP A 183 4.40 15.11 5.52
N GLY A 184 4.26 15.49 6.80
CA GLY A 184 4.83 16.72 7.35
C GLY A 184 4.05 18.00 7.00
N THR A 185 2.85 17.87 6.42
CA THR A 185 1.98 18.99 6.05
C THR A 185 0.54 18.77 6.50
N VAL A 186 -0.30 19.80 6.32
CA VAL A 186 -1.75 19.74 6.54
C VAL A 186 -2.45 19.62 5.17
N ASN A 187 -3.12 18.50 4.94
CA ASN A 187 -3.88 18.28 3.72
C ASN A 187 -5.25 19.00 3.78
N PRO A 188 -5.52 19.97 2.88
CA PRO A 188 -6.77 20.72 2.87
C PRO A 188 -7.96 20.00 2.20
N THR A 189 -7.80 18.76 1.72
CA THR A 189 -8.93 17.99 1.17
C THR A 189 -10.04 17.85 2.21
N ASP A 190 -11.29 18.11 1.79
CA ASP A 190 -12.48 18.11 2.64
C ASP A 190 -12.36 19.03 3.87
N GLN A 191 -11.65 20.17 3.73
CA GLN A 191 -11.52 21.16 4.79
C GLN A 191 -12.89 21.62 5.28
N LEU A 192 -13.07 21.55 6.60
CA LEU A 192 -14.25 22.07 7.27
C LEU A 192 -13.89 23.31 8.08
N TYR A 193 -14.88 24.17 8.28
CA TYR A 193 -14.67 25.47 8.89
C TYR A 193 -15.52 25.64 10.14
N LEU A 194 -15.02 26.46 11.07
CA LEU A 194 -15.74 26.90 12.26
C LEU A 194 -16.76 27.98 11.87
N THR A 195 -17.92 28.01 12.53
CA THR A 195 -18.76 29.21 12.48
C THR A 195 -18.13 30.31 13.34
N PRO A 196 -18.41 31.61 13.08
CA PRO A 196 -17.86 32.71 13.87
C PRO A 196 -18.11 32.57 15.39
N GLU A 197 -19.32 32.18 15.76
CA GLU A 197 -19.69 31.92 17.16
C GLU A 197 -18.81 30.83 17.82
N VAL A 198 -18.54 29.75 17.09
CA VAL A 198 -17.69 28.67 17.60
C VAL A 198 -16.24 29.13 17.67
N GLN A 199 -15.75 29.83 16.65
CA GLN A 199 -14.39 30.36 16.62
C GLN A 199 -14.14 31.27 17.84
N GLU A 200 -15.08 32.15 18.19
CA GLU A 200 -14.96 33.02 19.37
C GLU A 200 -14.80 32.20 20.65
N SER A 201 -15.59 31.14 20.82
CA SER A 201 -15.57 30.27 22.00
C SER A 201 -14.28 29.45 22.19
N ILE A 202 -13.53 29.20 21.11
CA ILE A 202 -12.24 28.46 21.14
C ILE A 202 -11.06 29.28 20.59
N SER A 203 -11.20 30.60 20.58
CA SER A 203 -10.25 31.57 20.01
C SER A 203 -8.82 31.47 20.56
N ARG A 204 -8.64 30.91 21.76
CA ARG A 204 -7.33 30.68 22.39
C ARG A 204 -6.54 29.49 21.79
N TYR A 205 -7.15 28.70 20.92
CA TYR A 205 -6.62 27.44 20.39
C TYR A 205 -6.44 27.50 18.85
N ILE A 206 -5.83 28.59 18.37
CA ILE A 206 -5.59 28.84 16.95
C ILE A 206 -4.11 28.71 16.60
N VAL A 207 -3.84 28.56 15.30
CA VAL A 207 -2.51 28.67 14.71
C VAL A 207 -2.52 29.94 13.85
N GLU A 208 -1.49 30.77 13.99
CA GLU A 208 -1.29 32.03 13.26
C GLU A 208 -0.44 31.82 12.01
#